data_AF-Q4JA27-F1
#
_entry.id   AF-Q4JA27-F1
#
_cell.length_a   1.000
_cell.length_b   1.000
_cell.length_c   1.000
_cell.angle_alpha   90.00
_cell.angle_beta   90.00
_cell.angle_gamma   90.00
#
_symmetry.space_group_name_H-M   'P 1'
#
loop_
_entity.id
_entity.type
_entity.pdbx_description
1 polymer ?
#
loop_
_entity_poly.entity_id
_entity_poly.type
_entity_poly.pdbx_seq_one_letter_code
_entity_poly.pdbx_strand_id
1 'polypeptide(L)'
;MRIRRLKEKGVIKGFYVDISPEAIGLNVVAFIMIKADPKRYEQILKKIASFKSIFEVFDITGEYYSILKVRVKSREELAKILDEIGNMEGVTSTYTMFVLRTIKEAKTIDFD
;
A
#
# COMPACT_ATOMS: atom_id res chain seq x y z
N MET A 1 29.11 8.85 -14.10
CA MET A 1 27.87 8.60 -14.87
C MET A 1 26.89 9.72 -14.60
N ARG A 2 26.51 10.53 -15.61
CA ARG A 2 25.67 11.73 -15.43
C ARG A 2 24.22 11.31 -15.15
N ILE A 3 23.56 11.91 -14.15
CA ILE A 3 22.16 11.64 -13.71
C ILE A 3 21.20 11.41 -14.89
N ARG A 4 21.34 12.21 -15.97
CA ARG A 4 20.52 12.09 -17.18
C ARG A 4 20.49 10.67 -17.75
N ARG A 5 21.66 10.01 -17.86
CA ARG A 5 21.77 8.65 -18.40
C ARG A 5 21.10 7.61 -17.50
N LEU A 6 21.10 7.82 -16.19
CA LEU A 6 20.44 6.93 -15.22
C LEU A 6 18.92 7.09 -15.24
N LYS A 7 18.41 8.31 -15.48
CA LYS A 7 16.98 8.54 -15.73
C LYS A 7 16.53 7.91 -17.03
N GLU A 8 17.27 8.12 -18.13
CA GLU A 8 16.97 7.53 -19.45
C GLU A 8 16.93 5.99 -19.39
N LYS A 9 17.79 5.37 -18.57
CA LYS A 9 17.80 3.92 -18.34
C LYS A 9 16.78 3.40 -17.32
N GLY A 10 15.96 4.27 -16.74
CA GLY A 10 14.97 3.89 -15.72
C GLY A 10 15.55 3.50 -14.35
N VAL A 11 16.87 3.66 -14.14
CA VAL A 11 17.52 3.40 -12.85
C VAL A 11 17.06 4.40 -11.80
N ILE A 12 16.95 5.68 -12.17
CA ILE A 12 16.34 6.72 -11.34
C ILE A 12 14.88 6.87 -11.77
N LYS A 13 13.95 6.43 -10.92
CA LYS A 13 12.50 6.58 -11.16
C LYS A 13 11.99 8.01 -10.94
N GLY A 14 12.59 8.74 -10.00
CA GLY A 14 12.18 10.11 -9.67
C GLY A 14 12.98 10.70 -8.53
N PHE A 15 12.67 11.95 -8.19
CA PHE A 15 13.19 12.66 -7.01
C PHE A 15 12.01 13.06 -6.16
N TYR A 16 12.08 12.78 -4.87
CA TYR A 16 10.99 13.01 -3.92
C TYR A 16 11.56 13.56 -2.62
N VAL A 17 10.74 14.34 -1.91
CA VAL A 17 11.03 14.71 -0.52
C VAL A 17 10.52 13.60 0.38
N ASP A 18 11.38 13.17 1.30
CA ASP A 18 10.98 12.20 2.31
C ASP A 18 10.19 12.90 3.43
N ILE A 19 8.90 12.60 3.50
CA ILE A 19 7.98 13.15 4.50
C ILE A 19 7.70 12.09 5.56
N SER A 20 7.82 12.45 6.84
CA SER A 20 7.35 11.62 7.96
C SER A 20 5.82 11.59 7.96
N PRO A 21 5.19 10.41 7.79
CA PRO A 21 3.74 10.30 7.87
C PRO A 21 3.21 10.64 9.26
N GLU A 22 3.95 10.31 10.31
CA GLU A 22 3.59 10.57 11.70
C GLU A 22 3.53 12.09 11.97
N ALA A 23 4.49 12.86 11.42
CA ALA A 23 4.50 14.32 11.55
C ALA A 23 3.29 15.02 10.90
N ILE A 24 2.62 14.37 9.95
CA ILE A 24 1.39 14.87 9.31
C ILE A 24 0.13 14.15 9.83
N GLY A 25 0.25 13.41 10.93
CA GLY A 25 -0.86 12.78 11.64
C GLY A 25 -1.28 11.40 11.12
N LEU A 26 -0.55 10.78 10.19
CA LEU A 26 -0.81 9.42 9.72
C LEU A 26 -0.17 8.38 10.67
N ASN A 27 -0.73 8.31 11.88
CA ASN A 27 -0.17 7.56 13.00
C ASN A 27 -0.54 6.07 13.01
N VAL A 28 -1.49 5.66 12.17
CA VAL A 28 -1.93 4.26 12.06
C VAL A 28 -1.39 3.65 10.79
N VAL A 29 -0.72 2.51 10.92
CA VAL A 29 -0.26 1.68 9.80
C VAL A 29 -0.87 0.29 9.93
N ALA A 30 -1.41 -0.23 8.84
CA ALA A 30 -1.94 -1.59 8.79
C ALA A 30 -1.59 -2.24 7.45
N PHE A 31 -1.47 -3.57 7.49
CA PHE A 31 -1.48 -4.38 6.29
C PHE A 31 -2.84 -5.04 6.12
N ILE A 32 -3.37 -5.02 4.91
CA ILE A 32 -4.65 -5.66 4.59
C ILE A 32 -4.40 -6.65 3.46
N MET A 33 -4.71 -7.92 3.69
CA MET A 33 -4.72 -8.93 2.65
C MET A 33 -6.14 -9.11 2.12
N ILE A 34 -6.29 -9.26 0.81
CA ILE A 34 -7.61 -9.31 0.16
C ILE A 34 -7.79 -10.62 -0.60
N LYS A 35 -8.90 -11.29 -0.33
CA LYS A 35 -9.43 -12.39 -1.11
C LYS A 35 -10.63 -11.88 -1.91
N ALA A 36 -10.68 -12.22 -3.19
CA ALA A 36 -11.69 -11.71 -4.11
C ALA A 36 -12.06 -12.75 -5.17
N ASP A 37 -13.09 -12.47 -5.97
CA ASP A 37 -13.43 -13.23 -7.16
C ASP A 37 -12.32 -13.08 -8.21
N PRO A 38 -11.72 -14.17 -8.72
CA PRO A 38 -10.71 -14.13 -9.77
C PRO A 38 -11.14 -13.39 -11.04
N LYS A 39 -12.45 -13.26 -11.31
CA LYS A 39 -12.94 -12.50 -12.48
C LYS A 39 -12.95 -10.99 -12.26
N ARG A 40 -12.87 -10.53 -11.02
CA ARG A 40 -13.05 -9.12 -10.63
C ARG A 40 -11.86 -8.53 -9.90
N TYR A 41 -10.95 -9.36 -9.39
CA TYR A 41 -9.85 -8.91 -8.53
C TYR A 41 -9.04 -7.78 -9.17
N GLU A 42 -8.72 -7.84 -10.47
CA GLU A 42 -7.95 -6.78 -11.14
C GLU A 42 -8.66 -5.43 -11.08
N GLN A 43 -9.98 -5.38 -11.31
CA GLN A 43 -10.77 -4.16 -11.22
C GLN A 43 -10.84 -3.64 -9.79
N ILE A 44 -11.02 -4.55 -8.82
CA ILE A 44 -11.03 -4.23 -7.39
C ILE A 44 -9.69 -3.60 -6.99
N LEU A 45 -8.56 -4.21 -7.35
CA LEU A 45 -7.22 -3.69 -7.02
C LEU A 45 -6.95 -2.34 -7.69
N LYS A 46 -7.38 -2.13 -8.94
CA LYS A 46 -7.30 -0.82 -9.60
C LYS A 46 -8.09 0.26 -8.85
N LYS A 47 -9.28 -0.06 -8.35
CA LYS A 47 -10.08 0.87 -7.55
C LYS A 47 -9.36 1.18 -6.23
N ILE A 48 -8.88 0.16 -5.52
CA ILE A 48 -8.14 0.32 -4.26
C ILE A 48 -6.87 1.15 -4.44
N ALA A 49 -6.14 0.96 -5.55
CA ALA A 49 -4.93 1.72 -5.85
C ALA A 49 -5.18 3.24 -6.04
N SER A 50 -6.44 3.67 -6.20
CA SER A 50 -6.79 5.10 -6.26
C SER A 50 -6.93 5.75 -4.87
N PHE A 51 -6.96 4.96 -3.80
CA PHE A 51 -7.19 5.46 -2.45
C PHE A 51 -5.91 6.07 -1.90
N LYS A 52 -5.97 7.34 -1.48
CA LYS A 52 -4.81 8.07 -0.94
C LYS A 52 -4.26 7.48 0.37
N SER A 53 -5.10 6.78 1.12
CA SER A 53 -4.71 6.07 2.36
C SER A 53 -3.93 4.78 2.07
N ILE A 54 -3.97 4.28 0.82
CA ILE A 54 -3.24 3.08 0.39
C ILE A 54 -1.91 3.52 -0.21
N PHE A 55 -0.83 3.23 0.52
CA PHE A 55 0.51 3.65 0.14
C PHE A 55 1.16 2.63 -0.81
N GLU A 56 0.82 1.35 -0.65
CA GLU A 56 1.37 0.27 -1.46
C GLU A 56 0.27 -0.77 -1.73
N VAL A 57 0.26 -1.31 -2.95
CA VAL A 57 -0.62 -2.40 -3.39
C VAL A 57 0.25 -3.39 -4.15
N PHE A 58 0.21 -4.64 -3.73
CA PHE A 58 0.93 -5.71 -4.40
C PHE A 58 -0.03 -6.82 -4.78
N ASP A 59 0.08 -7.28 -6.03
CA ASP A 59 -0.49 -8.56 -6.46
C ASP A 59 0.49 -9.65 -5.97
N ILE A 60 -0.04 -10.66 -5.29
CA ILE A 60 0.77 -11.69 -4.62
C ILE A 60 0.25 -13.08 -4.91
N THR A 61 1.15 -14.07 -4.83
CA THR A 61 0.78 -15.48 -4.81
C THR A 61 0.38 -15.90 -3.40
N GLY A 62 -0.38 -17.00 -3.30
CA GLY A 62 -0.80 -17.58 -2.02
C GLY A 62 -2.32 -17.59 -1.88
N GLU A 63 -2.80 -17.55 -0.63
CA GLU A 63 -4.24 -17.64 -0.32
C GLU A 63 -5.02 -16.37 -0.70
N TYR A 64 -4.35 -15.23 -0.67
CA TYR A 64 -4.91 -13.90 -0.96
C TYR A 64 -4.35 -13.39 -2.28
N TYR A 65 -5.12 -12.55 -2.97
CA TYR A 65 -4.71 -11.94 -4.24
C TYR A 65 -3.85 -10.70 -4.06
N SER A 66 -3.97 -10.03 -2.91
CA SER A 66 -3.23 -8.79 -2.69
C SER A 66 -2.89 -8.57 -1.23
N ILE A 67 -1.80 -7.84 -1.02
CA ILE A 67 -1.45 -7.20 0.25
C ILE A 67 -1.32 -5.68 0.03
N LEU A 68 -1.95 -4.92 0.92
CA LEU A 68 -1.95 -3.46 0.92
C LEU A 68 -1.16 -2.95 2.12
N LYS A 69 -0.36 -1.89 1.95
CA LYS A 69 0.07 -1.05 3.09
C LYS A 69 -0.84 0.17 3.17
N VAL A 70 -1.49 0.33 4.31
CA VAL A 70 -2.42 1.44 4.58
C VAL A 70 -1.83 2.36 5.64
N ARG A 71 -1.94 3.67 5.42
CA ARG A 71 -1.64 4.70 6.42
C ARG A 71 -2.83 5.64 6.59
N VAL A 72 -3.30 5.78 7.82
CA VAL A 72 -4.47 6.60 8.18
C VAL A 72 -4.24 7.32 9.50
N LYS A 73 -5.11 8.28 9.83
CA LYS A 73 -4.97 9.09 11.04
C LYS A 73 -5.43 8.36 12.30
N SER A 74 -6.43 7.49 12.16
CA SER A 74 -7.06 6.84 13.31
C SER A 74 -7.61 5.46 12.98
N ARG A 75 -7.99 4.71 14.01
CA ARG A 75 -8.61 3.39 13.88
C ARG A 75 -9.99 3.47 13.21
N GLU A 76 -10.70 4.56 13.42
CA GLU A 76 -12.01 4.83 12.80
C GLU A 76 -11.87 5.05 11.30
N GLU A 77 -10.82 5.74 10.85
CA GLU A 77 -10.53 5.88 9.42
C GLU A 77 -10.11 4.54 8.80
N LEU A 78 -9.34 3.72 9.53
CA LEU A 78 -9.03 2.36 9.09
C LEU A 78 -10.30 1.52 8.93
N ALA A 79 -11.22 1.56 9.90
CA ALA A 79 -12.48 0.84 9.84
C ALA A 79 -13.31 1.24 8.61
N LYS A 80 -13.38 2.54 8.30
CA LYS A 80 -14.06 3.02 7.07
C LYS A 80 -13.44 2.46 5.79
N ILE A 81 -12.11 2.40 5.71
CA ILE A 81 -11.41 1.80 4.57
C ILE A 81 -11.71 0.30 4.47
N LEU A 82 -11.74 -0.41 5.59
CA LEU A 82 -12.09 -1.83 5.63
C LEU A 82 -13.53 -2.07 5.19
N ASP A 83 -14.48 -1.24 5.64
CA ASP A 83 -15.87 -1.30 5.21
C ASP A 83 -16.00 -1.00 3.70
N GLU A 84 -15.29 0.02 3.20
CA GLU A 84 -15.31 0.37 1.78
C GLU A 84 -14.76 -0.77 0.90
N ILE A 85 -13.66 -1.41 1.33
CA ILE A 85 -13.08 -2.57 0.65
C ILE A 85 -14.00 -3.78 0.75
N GLY A 86 -14.49 -4.11 1.95
CA GLY A 86 -15.35 -5.27 2.21
C GLY A 86 -16.68 -5.21 1.47
N ASN A 87 -17.20 -4.01 1.21
CA ASN A 87 -18.43 -3.81 0.44
C ASN A 87 -18.22 -3.78 -1.09
N MET A 88 -16.98 -3.91 -1.59
CA MET A 88 -16.75 -3.99 -3.02
C MET A 88 -17.24 -5.33 -3.58
N GLU A 89 -18.04 -5.27 -4.65
CA GLU A 89 -18.55 -6.46 -5.31
C GLU A 89 -17.39 -7.36 -5.77
N GLY A 90 -17.37 -8.59 -5.26
CA GLY A 90 -16.34 -9.58 -5.54
C GLY A 90 -15.27 -9.69 -4.46
N VAL A 91 -15.20 -8.80 -3.46
CA VAL A 91 -14.38 -9.05 -2.26
C VAL A 91 -15.07 -10.12 -1.41
N THR A 92 -14.32 -11.17 -1.05
CA THR A 92 -14.86 -12.30 -0.29
C THR A 92 -14.35 -12.34 1.14
N SER A 93 -13.14 -11.83 1.39
CA SER A 93 -12.58 -11.73 2.74
C SER A 93 -11.42 -10.74 2.77
N THR A 94 -11.21 -10.15 3.94
CA THR A 94 -10.03 -9.34 4.26
C THR A 94 -9.35 -9.88 5.52
N TYR A 95 -8.03 -9.89 5.53
CA TYR A 95 -7.24 -10.19 6.72
C TYR A 95 -6.37 -8.99 7.08
N THR A 96 -6.61 -8.39 8.25
CA THR A 96 -5.97 -7.13 8.65
C THR A 96 -4.96 -7.36 9.75
N MET A 97 -3.75 -6.84 9.55
CA MET A 97 -2.65 -6.87 10.52
C MET A 97 -2.30 -5.44 10.90
N PHE A 98 -2.57 -5.07 12.15
CA PHE A 98 -2.20 -3.76 12.68
C PHE A 98 -0.70 -3.72 12.99
N VAL A 99 0.00 -2.67 12.54
CA VAL A 99 1.43 -2.50 12.85
C VAL A 99 1.56 -1.91 14.25
N LEU A 100 2.09 -2.69 15.19
CA LEU A 100 2.35 -2.23 16.55
C LEU A 100 3.61 -1.35 16.64
N ARG A 101 4.64 -1.71 15.89
CA ARG A 101 5.92 -0.98 15.84
C ARG A 101 6.63 -1.24 14.53
N THR A 102 7.12 -0.18 13.90
CA THR A 102 8.00 -0.27 12.73
C THR A 102 9.45 -0.41 13.21
N ILE A 103 10.08 -1.54 12.90
CA ILE A 103 11.51 -1.75 13.23
C ILE A 103 12.40 -1.10 12.17
N LYS A 104 12.03 -1.23 10.89
CA LYS A 104 12.73 -0.65 9.74
C LYS A 104 11.76 -0.45 8.58
N GLU A 105 11.79 0.72 7.97
CA GLU A 105 11.11 1.03 6.71
C GLU A 105 12.07 1.86 5.86
N ALA A 106 12.88 1.20 5.03
CA ALA A 106 13.88 1.87 4.21
C ALA A 106 13.25 2.44 2.94
N LYS A 107 13.60 3.69 2.60
CA LYS A 107 13.17 4.38 1.38
C LYS A 107 14.29 4.49 0.33
N THR A 108 15.51 4.12 0.72
CA THR A 108 16.71 4.16 -0.11
C THR A 108 17.24 2.75 -0.33
N ILE A 109 17.89 2.54 -1.47
CA ILE A 109 18.61 1.30 -1.79
C ILE A 109 20.06 1.49 -1.36
N ASP A 110 20.59 0.52 -0.63
CA ASP A 110 22.01 0.42 -0.33
C ASP A 110 22.73 -0.32 -1.46
N PHE A 111 23.87 0.20 -1.90
CA PHE A 111 24.64 -0.33 -3.05
C PHE A 111 26.00 -0.91 -2.66
N ASP A 112 26.31 -0.96 -1.37
CA ASP A 112 27.58 -1.48 -0.83
C ASP A 112 27.73 -3.01 -0.96
#